data_AF-A0A075HPL8-F1
#
_entry.id   AF-A0A075HPL8-F1
#
_cell.length_a   1.000
_cell.length_b   1.000
_cell.length_c   1.000
_cell.angle_alpha   90.00
_cell.angle_beta   90.00
_cell.angle_gamma   90.00
#
_symmetry.space_group_name_H-M   'P 1'
#
loop_
_entity.id
_entity.type
_entity.pdbx_description
1 polymer ?
#
loop_
_entity_poly.entity_id
_entity_poly.type
_entity_poly.pdbx_seq_one_letter_code
_entity_poly.pdbx_strand_id
1 'polypeptide(L)'
;MSVQVSYKKQTVLGIIGITILLLVIEVIANVWWVTQINCEFEQNEIFENFDEVEKKQLCQDFYNLKISGDEIIPNQSTDSITINTLGFRGAEFFTIKPSDTYRIFMVGGSTMFGAGATSDETTIPGYLQQLLNEKDFEFDIEVINSGIQGADSNTELNLIEQKLVTLSPDLIIIYDGWNDLRANHTPKVVKENWEKICEFGKANGFDMIITLQPIAGFGNKVLTNQELKHVQTGEDYIDNPLIESSSIYQNYAKNLSEITTCTKTFDIRNVFDTETGPIYWDQGHVSDRGNSIIAKSLSSTVFSIISKNHVVSTFETEKDIKKTSSSFYSDREIIVTVELLPSNGSNNKKVKISTYDNTNKEDIQNVTYFLAISKNNENLLREYFFTKDGTLTFDVFPKDSNQVQVLGEQQYDHNAYVVSDVTPLQVEGPIFSKDGTYAFDIELRTIDDPANWVFSLSGFHSEINIEKDTTFEETLADSNPSFQTEDLLRKIFSYYKTPILLNEIFK
;
A
#
# COMPACT_ATOMS: atom_id res chain seq x y z
N MET A 1 -19.36 39.50 70.97
CA MET A 1 -18.74 40.39 69.97
C MET A 1 -19.11 39.87 68.59
N SER A 2 -19.74 40.69 67.75
CA SER A 2 -19.98 40.34 66.34
C SER A 2 -18.72 40.64 65.55
N VAL A 3 -18.08 39.63 64.97
CA VAL A 3 -16.89 39.82 64.13
C VAL A 3 -17.38 40.20 62.73
N GLN A 4 -17.42 41.50 62.45
CA GLN A 4 -17.90 42.02 61.17
C GLN A 4 -16.88 41.70 60.07
N VAL A 5 -17.11 40.61 59.33
CA VAL A 5 -16.26 40.20 58.21
C VAL A 5 -16.34 41.25 57.11
N SER A 6 -15.21 41.90 56.81
CA SER A 6 -15.11 42.92 55.75
C SER A 6 -15.73 42.45 54.44
N TYR A 7 -16.49 43.33 53.76
CA TYR A 7 -17.07 43.07 52.44
C TYR A 7 -16.04 42.49 51.45
N LYS A 8 -14.78 42.95 51.46
CA LYS A 8 -13.71 42.40 50.61
C LYS A 8 -13.47 40.90 50.86
N LYS A 9 -13.53 40.45 52.13
CA LYS A 9 -13.41 39.03 52.47
C LYS A 9 -14.66 38.24 52.08
N GLN A 10 -15.85 38.83 52.19
CA GLN A 10 -17.11 38.20 51.75
C GLN A 10 -17.13 38.02 50.23
N THR A 11 -16.73 39.03 49.45
CA THR A 11 -16.61 38.93 47.99
C THR A 11 -15.59 37.87 47.57
N VAL A 12 -14.42 37.82 48.21
CA VAL A 12 -13.40 36.79 47.92
C VAL A 12 -13.92 35.38 48.23
N LEU A 13 -14.59 35.18 49.38
CA LEU A 13 -15.22 33.89 49.71
C LEU A 13 -16.34 33.51 48.74
N GLY A 14 -17.13 34.49 48.28
CA GLY A 14 -18.18 34.29 47.28
C GLY A 14 -17.61 33.85 45.92
N ILE A 15 -16.53 34.50 45.46
CA ILE A 15 -15.81 34.11 44.23
C ILE A 15 -15.25 32.69 44.37
N ILE A 16 -14.56 32.38 45.47
CA ILE A 16 -14.03 31.03 45.73
C ILE A 16 -15.15 29.98 45.73
N GLY A 17 -16.29 30.26 46.37
CA GLY A 17 -17.45 29.38 46.38
C GLY A 17 -18.04 29.13 44.99
N ILE A 18 -18.12 30.17 44.16
CA ILE A 18 -18.58 30.06 42.76
C ILE A 18 -17.57 29.26 41.92
N THR A 19 -16.26 29.50 42.06
CA THR A 19 -15.23 28.73 41.35
C THR A 19 -15.26 27.25 41.73
N ILE A 20 -15.39 26.92 43.03
CA ILE A 20 -15.54 25.52 43.47
C ILE A 20 -16.82 24.90 42.91
N LEU A 21 -17.94 25.63 42.91
CA LEU A 21 -19.20 25.14 42.34
C LEU A 21 -19.08 24.85 40.84
N LEU A 22 -18.44 25.74 40.07
CA LEU A 22 -18.22 25.54 38.64
C LEU A 22 -17.31 24.34 38.37
N LEU A 23 -16.21 24.17 39.12
CA LEU A 23 -15.34 22.99 39.01
C LEU A 23 -16.08 21.68 39.33
N VAL A 24 -16.96 21.68 40.35
CA VAL A 24 -17.78 20.50 40.69
C VAL A 24 -18.80 20.21 39.58
N ILE A 25 -19.43 21.22 38.98
CA ILE A 25 -20.34 21.05 37.84
C ILE A 25 -19.58 20.51 36.62
N GLU A 26 -18.39 21.04 36.33
CA GLU A 26 -17.52 20.58 35.24
C GLU A 26 -17.09 19.12 35.44
N VAL A 27 -16.69 18.71 36.65
CA VAL A 27 -16.36 17.31 36.95
C VAL A 27 -17.58 16.41 36.80
N ILE A 28 -18.76 16.81 37.30
CA ILE A 28 -20.00 16.04 37.14
C ILE A 28 -20.39 15.92 35.66
N ALA A 29 -20.26 17.00 34.89
CA ALA A 29 -20.56 17.00 33.46
C ALA A 29 -19.63 16.09 32.67
N ASN A 30 -18.31 16.14 32.93
CA ASN A 30 -17.33 15.25 32.31
C ASN A 30 -17.57 13.78 32.68
N VAL A 31 -17.82 13.47 33.96
CA VAL A 31 -18.15 12.10 34.39
C VAL A 31 -19.45 11.62 33.73
N TRP A 32 -20.50 12.46 33.71
CA TRP A 32 -21.76 12.11 33.05
C TRP A 32 -21.57 11.85 31.56
N TRP A 33 -20.86 12.73 30.85
CA TRP A 33 -20.54 12.59 29.43
C TRP A 33 -19.82 11.27 29.15
N VAL A 34 -18.73 10.97 29.87
CA VAL A 34 -17.99 9.71 29.74
C VAL A 34 -18.86 8.47 30.04
N THR A 35 -19.84 8.58 30.93
CA THR A 35 -20.80 7.48 31.22
C THR A 35 -22.01 7.40 30.27
N GLN A 36 -22.12 8.29 29.29
CA GLN A 36 -23.21 8.28 28.28
C GLN A 36 -22.71 8.04 26.86
N ILE A 37 -21.39 8.02 26.64
CA ILE A 37 -20.80 7.56 25.38
C ILE A 37 -21.05 6.05 25.28
N ASN A 38 -22.01 5.66 24.43
CA ASN A 38 -22.16 4.27 23.98
C ASN A 38 -21.01 3.99 23.00
N CYS A 39 -19.89 3.48 23.52
CA CYS A 39 -18.75 3.16 22.70
C CYS A 39 -19.02 1.90 21.87
N GLU A 40 -19.00 2.04 20.55
CA GLU A 40 -19.33 0.97 19.58
C GLU A 40 -18.38 -0.23 19.72
N PHE A 41 -17.17 -0.02 20.24
CA PHE A 41 -16.15 -1.05 20.43
C PHE A 41 -16.34 -1.90 21.70
N GLU A 42 -17.12 -1.45 22.70
CA GLU A 42 -17.28 -2.17 24.00
C GLU A 42 -17.78 -3.61 23.83
N GLN A 43 -18.81 -3.78 23.00
CA GLN A 43 -19.50 -5.06 22.77
C GLN A 43 -19.08 -5.73 21.44
N ASN A 44 -17.99 -5.25 20.83
CA ASN A 44 -17.57 -5.67 19.51
C ASN A 44 -16.50 -6.77 19.58
N GLU A 45 -16.67 -7.83 18.78
CA GLU A 45 -15.84 -9.05 18.85
C GLU A 45 -14.40 -8.82 18.38
N ILE A 46 -14.16 -7.78 17.56
CA ILE A 46 -12.81 -7.37 17.14
C ILE A 46 -11.98 -6.85 18.32
N PHE A 47 -12.64 -6.21 19.28
CA PHE A 47 -12.00 -5.57 20.42
C PHE A 47 -12.06 -6.43 21.70
N GLU A 48 -12.46 -7.71 21.61
CA GLU A 48 -12.57 -8.62 22.77
C GLU A 48 -11.28 -8.75 23.60
N ASN A 49 -10.12 -8.57 22.98
CA ASN A 49 -8.82 -8.66 23.64
C ASN A 49 -8.32 -7.35 24.27
N PHE A 50 -9.04 -6.23 24.05
CA PHE A 50 -8.73 -4.92 24.63
C PHE A 50 -9.43 -4.77 25.97
N ASP A 51 -8.83 -4.04 26.90
CA ASP A 51 -9.49 -3.72 28.16
C ASP A 51 -10.55 -2.61 27.99
N GLU A 52 -11.47 -2.52 28.94
CA GLU A 52 -12.60 -1.58 28.89
C GLU A 52 -12.19 -0.10 28.96
N VAL A 53 -10.94 0.21 29.33
CA VAL A 53 -10.38 1.56 29.30
C VAL A 53 -9.82 1.85 27.91
N GLU A 54 -9.06 0.92 27.32
CA GLU A 54 -8.54 1.02 25.95
C GLU A 54 -9.65 1.22 24.92
N LYS A 55 -10.72 0.41 24.98
CA LYS A 55 -11.90 0.56 24.10
C LYS A 55 -12.52 1.95 24.20
N LYS A 56 -12.69 2.46 25.43
CA LYS A 56 -13.24 3.80 25.70
C LYS A 56 -12.32 4.90 25.21
N GLN A 57 -11.01 4.72 25.32
CA GLN A 57 -10.03 5.68 24.80
C GLN A 57 -10.10 5.77 23.28
N LEU A 58 -10.14 4.63 22.56
CA LEU A 58 -10.32 4.60 21.10
C LEU A 58 -11.62 5.30 20.65
N CYS A 59 -12.73 5.05 21.34
CA CYS A 59 -13.98 5.77 21.08
C CYS A 59 -13.87 7.28 21.38
N GLN A 60 -13.25 7.68 22.49
CA GLN A 60 -13.07 9.10 22.83
C GLN A 60 -12.15 9.82 21.85
N ASP A 61 -11.06 9.20 21.43
CA ASP A 61 -10.13 9.72 20.44
C ASP A 61 -10.85 10.07 19.13
N PHE A 62 -11.68 9.13 18.66
CA PHE A 62 -12.48 9.30 17.46
C PHE A 62 -13.60 10.34 17.63
N TYR A 63 -14.39 10.29 18.71
CA TYR A 63 -15.51 11.22 18.93
C TYR A 63 -15.08 12.64 19.30
N ASN A 64 -13.86 12.85 19.81
CA ASN A 64 -13.31 14.17 20.11
C ASN A 64 -12.66 14.87 18.89
N LEU A 65 -12.57 14.18 17.74
CA LEU A 65 -12.03 14.72 16.50
C LEU A 65 -12.88 15.91 16.01
N LYS A 66 -12.26 17.08 15.88
CA LYS A 66 -12.95 18.30 15.46
C LYS A 66 -12.90 18.46 13.94
N ILE A 67 -14.06 18.72 13.36
CA ILE A 67 -14.26 18.94 11.92
C ILE A 67 -14.96 20.29 11.68
N SER A 68 -14.83 20.84 10.48
CA SER A 68 -15.43 22.10 10.06
C SER A 68 -16.00 21.95 8.64
N GLY A 69 -17.26 21.48 8.55
CA GLY A 69 -17.77 20.92 7.30
C GLY A 69 -17.06 19.61 7.00
N ASP A 70 -16.62 19.43 5.75
CA ASP A 70 -15.94 18.22 5.29
C ASP A 70 -14.42 18.22 5.60
N GLU A 71 -13.89 19.30 6.19
CA GLU A 71 -12.48 19.42 6.55
C GLU A 71 -12.20 19.06 8.02
N ILE A 72 -11.16 18.25 8.25
CA ILE A 72 -10.63 17.98 9.59
C ILE A 72 -9.79 19.18 10.04
N ILE A 73 -10.03 19.67 11.27
CA ILE A 73 -9.28 20.81 11.81
C ILE A 73 -7.82 20.39 12.06
N PRO A 74 -6.81 21.12 11.57
CA PRO A 74 -5.40 20.76 11.75
C PRO A 74 -4.91 20.83 13.20
N ASN A 75 -3.75 20.21 13.48
CA ASN A 75 -3.07 20.21 14.79
C ASN A 75 -3.90 19.59 15.91
N GLN A 76 -4.41 18.38 15.68
CA GLN A 76 -5.07 17.56 16.71
C GLN A 76 -4.21 16.34 17.01
N SER A 77 -4.21 15.87 18.26
CA SER A 77 -3.49 14.66 18.65
C SER A 77 -4.20 14.04 19.85
N THR A 78 -4.43 12.74 19.74
CA THR A 78 -4.97 11.86 20.77
C THR A 78 -4.00 10.66 20.95
N ASP A 79 -4.39 9.62 21.68
CA ASP A 79 -3.50 8.47 21.89
C ASP A 79 -3.38 7.57 20.62
N SER A 80 -4.39 7.57 19.75
CA SER A 80 -4.49 6.75 18.53
C SER A 80 -4.61 7.53 17.20
N ILE A 81 -4.83 8.85 17.24
CA ILE A 81 -5.04 9.69 16.05
C ILE A 81 -4.18 10.96 16.13
N THR A 82 -3.30 11.16 15.16
CA THR A 82 -2.62 12.45 14.92
C THR A 82 -3.19 13.11 13.68
N ILE A 83 -3.52 14.40 13.77
CA ILE A 83 -3.87 15.25 12.61
C ILE A 83 -2.82 16.34 12.47
N ASN A 84 -2.07 16.28 11.37
CA ASN A 84 -0.93 17.15 11.09
C ASN A 84 -1.33 18.61 10.81
N THR A 85 -0.33 19.48 10.61
CA THR A 85 -0.52 20.92 10.36
C THR A 85 -1.37 21.25 9.11
N LEU A 86 -1.56 20.29 8.20
CA LEU A 86 -2.31 20.42 6.95
C LEU A 86 -3.72 19.77 7.00
N GLY A 87 -4.08 19.14 8.12
CA GLY A 87 -5.39 18.50 8.32
C GLY A 87 -5.48 17.07 7.77
N PHE A 88 -4.35 16.37 7.59
CA PHE A 88 -4.29 14.95 7.21
C PHE A 88 -3.98 14.08 8.44
N ARG A 89 -4.39 12.80 8.42
CA ARG A 89 -4.07 11.86 9.51
C ARG A 89 -2.63 11.35 9.38
N GLY A 90 -1.92 11.23 10.51
CA GLY A 90 -0.55 10.76 10.59
C GLY A 90 0.49 11.89 10.66
N ALA A 91 1.69 11.61 10.15
CA ALA A 91 2.87 12.45 10.31
C ALA A 91 2.82 13.78 9.54
N GLU A 92 3.69 14.72 9.92
CA GLU A 92 3.96 15.95 9.17
C GLU A 92 4.73 15.64 7.87
N PHE A 93 4.42 16.37 6.80
CA PHE A 93 5.16 16.34 5.54
C PHE A 93 5.29 17.75 4.94
N PHE A 94 6.27 17.95 4.06
CA PHE A 94 6.52 19.26 3.45
C PHE A 94 5.53 19.56 2.32
N THR A 95 4.87 20.72 2.34
CA THR A 95 3.97 21.15 1.25
C THR A 95 4.69 21.20 -0.09
N ILE A 96 5.90 21.77 -0.12
CA ILE A 96 6.84 21.65 -1.23
C ILE A 96 7.46 20.25 -1.15
N LYS A 97 7.14 19.38 -2.10
CA LYS A 97 7.70 18.02 -2.19
C LYS A 97 9.22 18.10 -2.38
N PRO A 98 10.04 17.33 -1.62
CA PRO A 98 11.45 17.16 -1.92
C PRO A 98 11.65 16.52 -3.30
N SER A 99 12.84 16.68 -3.91
CA SER A 99 13.14 16.05 -5.21
C SER A 99 13.15 14.53 -5.12
N ASP A 100 13.61 14.00 -4.00
CA ASP A 100 13.94 12.60 -3.80
C ASP A 100 12.78 11.90 -3.05
N THR A 101 11.53 12.27 -3.36
CA THR A 101 10.34 11.79 -2.67
C THR A 101 9.18 11.51 -3.62
N TYR A 102 8.61 10.31 -3.52
CA TYR A 102 7.42 9.87 -4.24
C TYR A 102 6.20 9.94 -3.31
N ARG A 103 5.23 10.80 -3.66
CA ARG A 103 4.11 11.21 -2.82
C ARG A 103 2.82 10.53 -3.23
N ILE A 104 2.31 9.69 -2.33
CA ILE A 104 1.07 8.94 -2.49
C ILE A 104 0.01 9.53 -1.58
N PHE A 105 -1.12 9.99 -2.13
CA PHE A 105 -2.30 10.31 -1.32
C PHE A 105 -3.30 9.17 -1.35
N MET A 106 -3.71 8.72 -0.17
CA MET A 106 -4.74 7.72 0.03
C MET A 106 -6.06 8.43 0.35
N VAL A 107 -7.02 8.37 -0.58
CA VAL A 107 -8.30 9.08 -0.54
C VAL A 107 -9.43 8.07 -0.33
N GLY A 108 -10.45 8.47 0.42
CA GLY A 108 -11.59 7.61 0.72
C GLY A 108 -12.48 8.17 1.83
N GLY A 109 -13.49 7.39 2.21
CA GLY A 109 -14.34 7.65 3.36
C GLY A 109 -13.67 7.48 4.74
N SER A 110 -14.51 7.33 5.77
CA SER A 110 -14.11 7.04 7.15
C SER A 110 -13.35 5.72 7.32
N THR A 111 -13.53 4.79 6.38
CA THR A 111 -12.75 3.55 6.24
C THR A 111 -11.29 3.82 5.88
N MET A 112 -11.04 4.76 4.96
CA MET A 112 -9.67 5.19 4.61
C MET A 112 -9.05 6.03 5.73
N PHE A 113 -9.84 6.90 6.36
CA PHE A 113 -9.41 7.62 7.57
C PHE A 113 -8.96 6.65 8.67
N GLY A 114 -9.51 5.43 8.69
CA GLY A 114 -9.18 4.39 9.65
C GLY A 114 -9.96 4.52 10.95
N ALA A 115 -11.27 4.77 10.87
CA ALA A 115 -12.14 4.71 12.04
C ALA A 115 -12.07 3.30 12.68
N GLY A 116 -11.74 3.24 13.97
CA GLY A 116 -11.48 1.98 14.69
C GLY A 116 -10.07 1.41 14.53
N ALA A 117 -9.16 2.07 13.80
CA ALA A 117 -7.73 1.72 13.80
C ALA A 117 -7.07 2.18 15.11
N THR A 118 -6.23 1.32 15.71
CA THR A 118 -5.62 1.56 17.02
C THR A 118 -4.47 2.58 17.04
N SER A 119 -3.86 2.86 15.88
CA SER A 119 -2.90 3.95 15.70
C SER A 119 -2.93 4.50 14.27
N ASP A 120 -2.15 5.54 14.00
CA ASP A 120 -1.98 6.04 12.63
C ASP A 120 -1.30 4.99 11.73
N GLU A 121 -0.38 4.20 12.28
CA GLU A 121 0.33 3.11 11.60
C GLU A 121 -0.56 1.90 11.26
N THR A 122 -1.65 1.65 12.00
CA THR A 122 -2.56 0.52 11.72
C THR A 122 -3.73 0.88 10.79
N THR A 123 -3.72 2.08 10.21
CA THR A 123 -4.60 2.46 9.10
C THR A 123 -4.18 1.78 7.79
N ILE A 124 -5.04 1.77 6.76
CA ILE A 124 -4.66 1.27 5.41
C ILE A 124 -3.42 2.02 4.87
N PRO A 125 -3.33 3.36 4.97
CA PRO A 125 -2.12 4.10 4.57
C PRO A 125 -0.90 3.76 5.41
N GLY A 126 -1.05 3.62 6.73
CA GLY A 126 0.04 3.26 7.64
C GLY A 126 0.66 1.88 7.33
N TYR A 127 -0.17 0.86 7.10
CA TYR A 127 0.32 -0.44 6.65
C TYR A 127 0.93 -0.39 5.25
N LEU A 128 0.38 0.40 4.33
CA LEU A 128 0.96 0.56 2.99
C LEU A 128 2.34 1.23 3.05
N GLN A 129 2.52 2.26 3.90
CA GLN A 129 3.82 2.88 4.17
C GLN A 129 4.83 1.84 4.67
N GLN A 130 4.46 1.01 5.66
CA GLN A 130 5.35 -0.06 6.16
C GLN A 130 5.76 -1.04 5.04
N LEU A 131 4.80 -1.52 4.26
CA LEU A 131 5.04 -2.47 3.16
C LEU A 131 5.90 -1.91 2.02
N LEU A 132 5.87 -0.59 1.81
CA LEU A 132 6.71 0.11 0.84
C LEU A 132 8.09 0.45 1.41
N ASN A 133 8.22 0.73 2.71
CA ASN A 133 9.51 0.90 3.40
C ASN A 133 10.32 -0.41 3.47
N GLU A 134 9.68 -1.58 3.36
CA GLU A 134 10.33 -2.89 3.18
C GLU A 134 10.87 -3.12 1.76
N LYS A 135 10.90 -2.10 0.89
CA LYS A 135 11.39 -2.18 -0.48
C LYS A 135 12.55 -1.22 -0.64
N ASP A 136 13.57 -1.65 -1.37
CA ASP A 136 14.75 -0.86 -1.66
C ASP A 136 14.45 0.07 -2.84
N PHE A 137 14.06 1.31 -2.51
CA PHE A 137 13.85 2.40 -3.46
C PHE A 137 14.94 3.46 -3.23
N GLU A 138 15.45 4.06 -4.31
CA GLU A 138 16.49 5.11 -4.26
C GLU A 138 15.94 6.49 -3.84
N PHE A 139 14.66 6.55 -3.43
CA PHE A 139 13.92 7.76 -3.05
C PHE A 139 12.96 7.42 -1.91
N ASP A 140 12.64 8.41 -1.09
CA ASP A 140 11.67 8.26 0.00
C ASP A 140 10.25 8.09 -0.57
N ILE A 141 9.44 7.22 0.03
CA ILE A 141 8.00 7.16 -0.25
C ILE A 141 7.26 7.75 0.95
N GLU A 142 6.29 8.62 0.69
CA GLU A 142 5.34 9.10 1.70
C GLU A 142 3.90 8.74 1.32
N VAL A 143 3.19 8.06 2.22
CA VAL A 143 1.80 7.63 2.06
C VAL A 143 0.91 8.42 3.01
N ILE A 144 0.17 9.37 2.45
CA ILE A 144 -0.57 10.39 3.20
C ILE A 144 -2.05 10.00 3.32
N ASN A 145 -2.53 9.81 4.56
CA ASN A 145 -3.93 9.51 4.82
C ASN A 145 -4.81 10.76 4.65
N SER A 146 -5.62 10.76 3.58
CA SER A 146 -6.56 11.82 3.22
C SER A 146 -8.01 11.37 3.31
N GLY A 147 -8.30 10.37 4.15
CA GLY A 147 -9.66 9.92 4.40
C GLY A 147 -10.50 11.01 5.06
N ILE A 148 -11.74 11.17 4.58
CA ILE A 148 -12.71 12.13 5.12
C ILE A 148 -13.97 11.38 5.58
N GLN A 149 -14.49 11.74 6.75
CA GLN A 149 -15.67 11.10 7.33
C GLN A 149 -16.88 11.21 6.39
N GLY A 150 -17.41 10.05 5.96
CA GLY A 150 -18.59 9.98 5.08
C GLY A 150 -18.37 10.42 3.62
N ALA A 151 -17.14 10.72 3.20
CA ALA A 151 -16.87 11.18 1.83
C ALA A 151 -17.29 10.16 0.76
N ASP A 152 -17.92 10.67 -0.29
CA ASP A 152 -18.34 9.98 -1.50
C ASP A 152 -17.48 10.44 -2.71
N SER A 153 -17.68 9.83 -3.88
CA SER A 153 -16.96 10.17 -5.11
C SER A 153 -17.05 11.65 -5.54
N ASN A 154 -18.04 12.42 -5.05
CA ASN A 154 -18.13 13.87 -5.28
C ASN A 154 -17.20 14.65 -4.34
N THR A 155 -17.23 14.31 -3.05
CA THR A 155 -16.35 14.89 -2.01
C THR A 155 -14.89 14.61 -2.33
N GLU A 156 -14.57 13.39 -2.77
CA GLU A 156 -13.22 12.97 -3.16
C GLU A 156 -12.71 13.72 -4.40
N LEU A 157 -13.55 13.89 -5.44
CA LEU A 157 -13.23 14.72 -6.61
C LEU A 157 -12.89 16.16 -6.20
N ASN A 158 -13.73 16.78 -5.35
CA ASN A 158 -13.50 18.13 -4.86
C ASN A 158 -12.20 18.24 -4.04
N LEU A 159 -11.91 17.26 -3.18
CA LEU A 159 -10.67 17.22 -2.40
C LEU A 159 -9.43 17.18 -3.31
N ILE A 160 -9.47 16.37 -4.37
CA ILE A 160 -8.37 16.21 -5.34
C ILE A 160 -8.16 17.50 -6.13
N GLU A 161 -9.23 18.08 -6.69
CA GLU A 161 -9.17 19.28 -7.53
C GLU A 161 -8.78 20.54 -6.75
N GLN A 162 -9.25 20.70 -5.50
CA GLN A 162 -9.07 21.93 -4.73
C GLN A 162 -7.84 21.90 -3.81
N LYS A 163 -7.45 20.72 -3.28
CA LYS A 163 -6.40 20.60 -2.27
C LYS A 163 -5.23 19.73 -2.75
N LEU A 164 -5.45 18.47 -3.10
CA LEU A 164 -4.34 17.52 -3.26
C LEU A 164 -3.43 17.85 -4.44
N VAL A 165 -4.00 18.31 -5.57
CA VAL A 165 -3.20 18.76 -6.73
C VAL A 165 -2.17 19.84 -6.39
N THR A 166 -2.44 20.68 -5.38
CA THR A 166 -1.53 21.76 -4.95
C THR A 166 -0.30 21.25 -4.17
N LEU A 167 -0.31 19.98 -3.76
CA LEU A 167 0.73 19.34 -2.95
C LEU A 167 1.64 18.42 -3.78
N SER A 168 1.65 18.55 -5.11
CA SER A 168 2.53 17.81 -6.04
C SER A 168 2.49 16.27 -5.88
N PRO A 169 1.29 15.64 -5.90
CA PRO A 169 1.15 14.19 -5.86
C PRO A 169 1.89 13.52 -7.03
N ASP A 170 2.38 12.30 -6.83
CA ASP A 170 2.79 11.42 -7.93
C ASP A 170 1.73 10.35 -8.21
N LEU A 171 1.01 9.94 -7.16
CA LEU A 171 -0.03 8.93 -7.21
C LEU A 171 -1.16 9.29 -6.22
N ILE A 172 -2.41 9.14 -6.66
CA ILE A 172 -3.57 9.14 -5.76
C ILE A 172 -4.29 7.79 -5.87
N ILE A 173 -4.61 7.20 -4.72
CA ILE A 173 -5.28 5.91 -4.59
C ILE A 173 -6.61 6.15 -3.87
N ILE A 174 -7.71 5.88 -4.56
CA ILE A 174 -9.08 6.06 -4.07
C ILE A 174 -9.63 4.71 -3.61
N TYR A 175 -10.15 4.65 -2.38
CA TYR A 175 -10.81 3.50 -1.78
C TYR A 175 -12.26 3.87 -1.46
N ASP A 176 -13.16 3.48 -2.36
CA ASP A 176 -14.47 4.12 -2.51
C ASP A 176 -15.59 3.08 -2.80
N GLY A 177 -16.83 3.57 -2.83
CA GLY A 177 -18.05 2.90 -3.25
C GLY A 177 -19.05 2.70 -2.12
N TRP A 178 -18.62 2.65 -0.86
CA TRP A 178 -19.54 2.42 0.27
C TRP A 178 -20.40 3.65 0.58
N ASN A 179 -19.80 4.84 0.63
CA ASN A 179 -20.55 6.07 0.89
C ASN A 179 -21.42 6.46 -0.30
N ASP A 180 -20.98 6.26 -1.54
CA ASP A 180 -21.84 6.40 -2.73
C ASP A 180 -23.06 5.49 -2.69
N LEU A 181 -22.89 4.23 -2.26
CA LEU A 181 -23.99 3.28 -2.11
C LEU A 181 -24.97 3.75 -1.02
N ARG A 182 -24.47 4.24 0.12
CA ARG A 182 -25.30 4.80 1.20
C ARG A 182 -25.96 6.13 0.83
N ALA A 183 -25.34 6.93 -0.04
CA ALA A 183 -25.91 8.14 -0.62
C ALA A 183 -26.90 7.85 -1.76
N ASN A 184 -27.13 6.58 -2.12
CA ASN A 184 -27.97 6.15 -3.23
C ASN A 184 -27.53 6.73 -4.59
N HIS A 185 -26.24 6.96 -4.79
CA HIS A 185 -25.72 7.42 -6.08
C HIS A 185 -25.90 6.33 -7.13
N THR A 186 -26.40 6.71 -8.30
CA THR A 186 -26.60 5.74 -9.38
C THR A 186 -25.24 5.27 -9.92
N PRO A 187 -25.09 4.01 -10.38
CA PRO A 187 -23.82 3.51 -10.93
C PRO A 187 -23.24 4.38 -12.05
N LYS A 188 -24.12 5.09 -12.78
CA LYS A 188 -23.74 6.05 -13.80
C LYS A 188 -23.00 7.26 -13.21
N VAL A 189 -23.52 7.87 -12.14
CA VAL A 189 -22.92 9.06 -11.50
C VAL A 189 -21.54 8.72 -10.94
N VAL A 190 -21.43 7.60 -10.23
CA VAL A 190 -20.16 7.12 -9.67
C VAL A 190 -19.13 6.89 -10.78
N LYS A 191 -19.53 6.24 -11.89
CA LYS A 191 -18.66 6.07 -13.07
C LYS A 191 -18.20 7.41 -13.66
N GLU A 192 -19.13 8.34 -13.87
CA GLU A 192 -18.83 9.67 -14.42
C GLU A 192 -17.90 10.48 -13.49
N ASN A 193 -17.94 10.28 -12.17
CA ASN A 193 -17.01 10.91 -11.24
C ASN A 193 -15.63 10.26 -11.28
N TRP A 194 -15.55 8.93 -11.21
CA TRP A 194 -14.29 8.19 -11.35
C TRP A 194 -13.56 8.49 -12.68
N GLU A 195 -14.31 8.57 -13.79
CA GLU A 195 -13.75 8.94 -15.09
C GLU A 195 -13.16 10.36 -15.08
N LYS A 196 -13.88 11.36 -14.53
CA LYS A 196 -13.38 12.73 -14.38
C LYS A 196 -12.13 12.82 -13.51
N ILE A 197 -12.10 12.14 -12.36
CA ILE A 197 -10.95 12.16 -11.46
C ILE A 197 -9.71 11.61 -12.20
N CYS A 198 -9.87 10.52 -12.95
CA CYS A 198 -8.77 9.93 -13.71
C CYS A 198 -8.32 10.80 -14.90
N GLU A 199 -9.23 11.47 -15.59
CA GLU A 199 -8.90 12.47 -16.60
C GLU A 199 -8.17 13.68 -15.98
N PHE A 200 -8.60 14.14 -14.79
CA PHE A 200 -7.98 15.25 -14.06
C PHE A 200 -6.55 14.91 -13.61
N GLY A 201 -6.32 13.73 -13.01
CA GLY A 201 -4.97 13.30 -12.61
C GLY A 201 -4.02 13.24 -13.80
N LYS A 202 -4.47 12.61 -14.90
CA LYS A 202 -3.72 12.56 -16.17
C LYS A 202 -3.43 13.96 -16.74
N ALA A 203 -4.37 14.90 -16.65
CA ALA A 203 -4.18 16.28 -17.13
C ALA A 203 -3.20 17.09 -16.27
N ASN A 204 -3.03 16.71 -14.99
CA ASN A 204 -2.13 17.38 -14.04
C ASN A 204 -0.81 16.60 -13.77
N GLY A 205 -0.60 15.47 -14.45
CA GLY A 205 0.68 14.75 -14.45
C GLY A 205 0.89 13.80 -13.26
N PHE A 206 -0.17 13.27 -12.65
CA PHE A 206 -0.08 12.26 -11.59
C PHE A 206 -0.97 11.05 -11.86
N ASP A 207 -0.55 9.89 -11.34
CA ASP A 207 -1.25 8.63 -11.54
C ASP A 207 -2.49 8.48 -10.66
N MET A 208 -3.44 7.71 -11.16
CA MET A 208 -4.72 7.48 -10.52
C MET A 208 -5.04 5.99 -10.43
N ILE A 209 -5.23 5.52 -9.19
CA ILE A 209 -5.77 4.19 -8.89
C ILE A 209 -7.14 4.36 -8.24
N ILE A 210 -8.15 3.64 -8.73
CA ILE A 210 -9.46 3.56 -8.09
C ILE A 210 -9.72 2.11 -7.67
N THR A 211 -10.09 1.92 -6.40
CA THR A 211 -10.45 0.61 -5.86
C THR A 211 -11.82 0.60 -5.18
N LEU A 212 -12.59 -0.43 -5.46
CA LEU A 212 -13.92 -0.65 -4.90
C LEU A 212 -13.82 -1.44 -3.59
N GLN A 213 -14.24 -0.82 -2.48
CA GLN A 213 -13.98 -1.38 -1.15
C GLN A 213 -14.84 -2.61 -0.79
N PRO A 214 -14.33 -3.54 0.04
CA PRO A 214 -15.15 -4.55 0.70
C PRO A 214 -16.25 -3.94 1.58
N ILE A 215 -17.40 -4.62 1.62
CA ILE A 215 -18.56 -4.34 2.47
C ILE A 215 -19.09 -5.69 2.97
N ALA A 216 -19.42 -5.80 4.26
CA ALA A 216 -19.96 -7.01 4.85
C ALA A 216 -21.24 -7.46 4.12
N GLY A 217 -21.31 -8.73 3.72
CA GLY A 217 -22.44 -9.30 2.98
C GLY A 217 -22.44 -9.04 1.46
N PHE A 218 -21.48 -8.28 0.92
CA PHE A 218 -21.36 -8.03 -0.54
C PHE A 218 -20.28 -8.89 -1.23
N GLY A 219 -19.39 -9.52 -0.45
CA GLY A 219 -18.47 -10.59 -0.89
C GLY A 219 -18.94 -11.99 -0.46
N ASN A 220 -18.07 -13.00 -0.58
CA ASN A 220 -18.36 -14.40 -0.21
C ASN A 220 -17.78 -14.82 1.15
N LYS A 221 -17.17 -13.89 1.91
CA LYS A 221 -16.70 -14.14 3.28
C LYS A 221 -17.77 -14.86 4.11
N VAL A 222 -17.37 -15.93 4.80
CA VAL A 222 -18.18 -16.53 5.86
C VAL A 222 -18.19 -15.55 7.04
N LEU A 223 -19.33 -14.89 7.23
CA LEU A 223 -19.52 -13.89 8.28
C LEU A 223 -19.65 -14.55 9.65
N THR A 224 -19.15 -13.87 10.68
CA THR A 224 -19.46 -14.21 12.08
C THR A 224 -20.94 -13.91 12.40
N ASN A 225 -21.38 -14.30 13.60
CA ASN A 225 -22.73 -13.94 14.07
C ASN A 225 -22.90 -12.42 14.26
N GLN A 226 -21.83 -11.70 14.60
CA GLN A 226 -21.86 -10.25 14.78
C GLN A 226 -21.83 -9.53 13.43
N GLU A 227 -20.92 -9.91 12.53
CA GLU A 227 -20.89 -9.41 11.15
C GLU A 227 -22.23 -9.63 10.43
N LEU A 228 -22.84 -10.83 10.58
CA LEU A 228 -24.16 -11.11 10.02
C LEU A 228 -25.25 -10.19 10.58
N LYS A 229 -25.18 -9.82 11.87
CA LYS A 229 -26.09 -8.85 12.48
C LYS A 229 -25.87 -7.46 11.87
N HIS A 230 -24.64 -7.01 11.69
CA HIS A 230 -24.34 -5.74 11.02
C HIS A 230 -24.88 -5.71 9.58
N VAL A 231 -24.76 -6.82 8.83
CA VAL A 231 -25.38 -6.94 7.49
C VAL A 231 -26.91 -6.80 7.55
N GLN A 232 -27.56 -7.31 8.59
CA GLN A 232 -29.02 -7.22 8.76
C GLN A 232 -29.52 -5.85 9.23
N THR A 233 -28.70 -5.06 9.94
CA THR A 233 -29.12 -3.80 10.59
C THR A 233 -28.47 -2.54 10.07
N GLY A 234 -27.53 -2.62 9.12
CA GLY A 234 -26.86 -1.45 8.56
C GLY A 234 -27.60 -0.92 7.33
N GLU A 235 -27.66 0.41 7.26
CA GLU A 235 -28.63 1.16 6.44
C GLU A 235 -27.92 2.22 5.56
N ASP A 236 -28.61 2.62 4.50
CA ASP A 236 -28.28 3.79 3.68
C ASP A 236 -28.57 5.10 4.45
N TYR A 237 -28.35 6.27 3.84
CA TYR A 237 -28.60 7.57 4.48
C TYR A 237 -30.09 8.00 4.50
N ILE A 238 -31.01 7.12 4.13
CA ILE A 238 -32.47 7.32 4.19
C ILE A 238 -33.19 6.11 4.82
N ASP A 239 -32.48 5.39 5.69
CA ASP A 239 -32.96 4.29 6.55
C ASP A 239 -33.45 3.01 5.79
N ASN A 240 -32.98 2.75 4.56
CA ASN A 240 -33.21 1.45 3.90
C ASN A 240 -32.09 0.44 4.20
N PRO A 241 -32.38 -0.88 4.30
CA PRO A 241 -31.36 -1.91 4.51
C PRO A 241 -30.34 -1.95 3.35
N LEU A 242 -29.06 -1.65 3.64
CA LEU A 242 -28.05 -1.45 2.61
C LEU A 242 -27.83 -2.71 1.74
N ILE A 243 -28.02 -3.90 2.32
CA ILE A 243 -27.85 -5.19 1.65
C ILE A 243 -28.75 -5.37 0.41
N GLU A 244 -29.91 -4.70 0.34
CA GLU A 244 -30.79 -4.72 -0.84
C GLU A 244 -30.12 -4.06 -2.07
N SER A 245 -29.17 -3.15 -1.85
CA SER A 245 -28.37 -2.48 -2.88
C SER A 245 -27.21 -3.32 -3.42
N SER A 246 -27.11 -4.61 -3.08
CA SER A 246 -26.10 -5.54 -3.63
C SER A 246 -26.03 -5.53 -5.18
N SER A 247 -27.19 -5.46 -5.84
CA SER A 247 -27.23 -5.35 -7.31
C SER A 247 -26.68 -4.02 -7.85
N ILE A 248 -26.82 -2.92 -7.10
CA ILE A 248 -26.27 -1.61 -7.44
C ILE A 248 -24.73 -1.65 -7.30
N TYR A 249 -24.23 -2.25 -6.21
CA TYR A 249 -22.80 -2.38 -5.98
C TYR A 249 -22.09 -3.31 -6.98
N GLN A 250 -22.77 -4.36 -7.46
CA GLN A 250 -22.30 -5.16 -8.59
C GLN A 250 -22.19 -4.34 -9.89
N ASN A 251 -23.09 -3.37 -10.11
CA ASN A 251 -22.99 -2.45 -11.24
C ASN A 251 -21.86 -1.43 -11.06
N TYR A 252 -21.51 -1.00 -9.84
CA TYR A 252 -20.30 -0.20 -9.58
C TYR A 252 -19.05 -0.98 -10.02
N ALA A 253 -18.92 -2.25 -9.61
CA ALA A 253 -17.80 -3.11 -9.98
C ALA A 253 -17.68 -3.30 -11.50
N LYS A 254 -18.82 -3.55 -12.17
CA LYS A 254 -18.88 -3.62 -13.64
C LYS A 254 -18.40 -2.31 -14.26
N ASN A 255 -18.93 -1.17 -13.81
CA ASN A 255 -18.54 0.13 -14.34
C ASN A 255 -17.05 0.43 -14.12
N LEU A 256 -16.48 0.09 -12.95
CA LEU A 256 -15.06 0.22 -12.64
C LEU A 256 -14.16 -0.59 -13.60
N SER A 257 -14.62 -1.78 -14.02
CA SER A 257 -13.91 -2.62 -14.99
C SER A 257 -13.94 -2.07 -16.43
N GLU A 258 -14.87 -1.15 -16.73
CA GLU A 258 -14.98 -0.49 -18.03
C GLU A 258 -14.16 0.81 -18.12
N ILE A 259 -13.66 1.34 -16.99
CA ILE A 259 -12.87 2.56 -16.96
C ILE A 259 -11.45 2.29 -17.48
N THR A 260 -11.05 3.07 -18.49
CA THR A 260 -9.73 2.97 -19.14
C THR A 260 -8.92 4.26 -19.05
N THR A 261 -9.45 5.31 -18.42
CA THR A 261 -8.78 6.60 -18.24
C THR A 261 -7.80 6.62 -17.07
N CYS A 262 -8.03 5.81 -16.03
CA CYS A 262 -7.16 5.66 -14.88
C CYS A 262 -5.89 4.88 -15.21
N THR A 263 -4.80 5.12 -14.47
CA THR A 263 -3.59 4.30 -14.48
C THR A 263 -3.91 2.85 -14.15
N LYS A 264 -4.80 2.62 -13.17
CA LYS A 264 -5.29 1.29 -12.83
C LYS A 264 -6.62 1.32 -12.07
N THR A 265 -7.40 0.24 -12.18
CA THR A 265 -8.61 0.02 -11.37
C THR A 265 -8.60 -1.36 -10.70
N PHE A 266 -9.27 -1.47 -9.54
CA PHE A 266 -9.27 -2.68 -8.69
C PHE A 266 -10.63 -2.96 -8.04
N ASP A 267 -11.16 -4.16 -8.26
CA ASP A 267 -12.23 -4.71 -7.42
C ASP A 267 -11.62 -5.56 -6.30
N ILE A 268 -11.65 -5.05 -5.06
CA ILE A 268 -11.17 -5.76 -3.86
C ILE A 268 -12.31 -6.13 -2.91
N ARG A 269 -13.58 -6.12 -3.39
CA ARG A 269 -14.74 -6.46 -2.56
C ARG A 269 -14.67 -7.84 -1.90
N ASN A 270 -13.96 -8.75 -2.57
CA ASN A 270 -13.77 -10.14 -2.17
C ASN A 270 -12.46 -10.39 -1.38
N VAL A 271 -11.73 -9.34 -0.98
CA VAL A 271 -10.40 -9.47 -0.34
C VAL A 271 -10.44 -10.25 0.99
N PHE A 272 -11.61 -10.29 1.64
CA PHE A 272 -11.82 -11.03 2.89
C PHE A 272 -12.52 -12.40 2.70
N ASP A 273 -12.73 -12.87 1.47
CA ASP A 273 -13.52 -14.10 1.22
C ASP A 273 -12.94 -15.36 1.89
N THR A 274 -11.63 -15.40 2.13
CA THR A 274 -10.94 -16.49 2.83
C THR A 274 -10.84 -16.30 4.35
N GLU A 275 -11.24 -15.14 4.89
CA GLU A 275 -11.08 -14.80 6.30
C GLU A 275 -12.23 -15.39 7.14
N THR A 276 -11.90 -16.30 8.05
CA THR A 276 -12.87 -16.98 8.93
C THR A 276 -13.08 -16.29 10.28
N GLY A 277 -12.18 -15.40 10.67
CA GLY A 277 -12.30 -14.60 11.89
C GLY A 277 -13.11 -13.31 11.69
N PRO A 278 -13.29 -12.52 12.75
CA PRO A 278 -13.93 -11.22 12.67
C PRO A 278 -13.03 -10.23 11.91
N ILE A 279 -13.63 -9.48 10.97
CA ILE A 279 -12.94 -8.47 10.17
C ILE A 279 -13.65 -7.12 10.27
N TYR A 280 -14.99 -7.09 10.17
CA TYR A 280 -15.78 -5.84 10.24
C TYR A 280 -16.35 -5.59 11.64
N TRP A 281 -16.25 -4.35 12.12
CA TRP A 281 -16.95 -3.92 13.34
C TRP A 281 -18.31 -3.27 13.05
N ASP A 282 -18.60 -2.95 11.79
CA ASP A 282 -19.93 -2.62 11.28
C ASP A 282 -20.18 -3.24 9.89
N GLN A 283 -20.78 -2.52 8.92
CA GLN A 283 -20.91 -3.00 7.54
C GLN A 283 -19.70 -2.73 6.64
N GLY A 284 -18.78 -1.83 6.99
CA GLY A 284 -17.70 -1.41 6.07
C GLY A 284 -16.39 -1.00 6.73
N HIS A 285 -16.40 -0.62 8.01
CA HIS A 285 -15.20 -0.41 8.81
C HIS A 285 -14.65 -1.74 9.33
N VAL A 286 -13.32 -1.81 9.45
CA VAL A 286 -12.60 -3.04 9.75
C VAL A 286 -11.57 -2.88 10.86
N SER A 287 -11.15 -4.00 11.42
CA SER A 287 -9.99 -4.11 12.33
C SER A 287 -8.66 -3.67 11.69
N ASP A 288 -7.65 -3.45 12.53
CA ASP A 288 -6.24 -3.33 12.10
C ASP A 288 -5.82 -4.50 11.18
N ARG A 289 -6.27 -5.74 11.47
CA ARG A 289 -6.05 -6.91 10.60
C ARG A 289 -6.68 -6.71 9.22
N GLY A 290 -7.91 -6.20 9.17
CA GLY A 290 -8.60 -5.86 7.92
C GLY A 290 -7.85 -4.80 7.11
N ASN A 291 -7.41 -3.72 7.77
CA ASN A 291 -6.59 -2.67 7.15
C ASN A 291 -5.28 -3.25 6.57
N SER A 292 -4.60 -4.13 7.32
CA SER A 292 -3.36 -4.79 6.86
C SER A 292 -3.59 -5.66 5.62
N ILE A 293 -4.71 -6.39 5.55
CA ILE A 293 -5.07 -7.23 4.40
C ILE A 293 -5.38 -6.37 3.17
N ILE A 294 -6.11 -5.26 3.33
CA ILE A 294 -6.39 -4.30 2.24
C ILE A 294 -5.07 -3.69 1.73
N ALA A 295 -4.21 -3.20 2.63
CA ALA A 295 -2.91 -2.64 2.27
C ALA A 295 -2.03 -3.63 1.51
N LYS A 296 -2.01 -4.91 1.92
CA LYS A 296 -1.31 -5.99 1.20
C LYS A 296 -1.89 -6.27 -0.19
N SER A 297 -3.21 -6.16 -0.37
CA SER A 297 -3.84 -6.30 -1.68
C SER A 297 -3.37 -5.20 -2.65
N LEU A 298 -3.28 -3.96 -2.16
CA LEU A 298 -2.83 -2.81 -2.93
C LEU A 298 -1.32 -2.83 -3.23
N SER A 299 -0.50 -3.21 -2.24
CA SER A 299 0.96 -3.01 -2.27
C SER A 299 1.65 -3.58 -3.52
N SER A 300 1.26 -4.76 -3.98
CA SER A 300 1.85 -5.41 -5.16
C SER A 300 1.68 -4.60 -6.46
N THR A 301 0.54 -3.91 -6.63
CA THR A 301 0.35 -3.02 -7.77
C THR A 301 1.03 -1.69 -7.56
N VAL A 302 0.87 -1.10 -6.37
CA VAL A 302 1.48 0.20 -6.05
C VAL A 302 2.99 0.13 -6.28
N PHE A 303 3.65 -0.92 -5.80
CA PHE A 303 5.04 -1.26 -6.11
C PHE A 303 5.32 -1.35 -7.62
N SER A 304 4.46 -2.03 -8.40
CA SER A 304 4.63 -2.15 -9.86
C SER A 304 4.49 -0.82 -10.60
N ILE A 305 3.60 0.07 -10.15
CA ILE A 305 3.40 1.41 -10.75
C ILE A 305 4.59 2.31 -10.41
N ILE A 306 4.96 2.42 -9.13
CA ILE A 306 6.15 3.16 -8.68
C ILE A 306 7.39 2.69 -9.46
N SER A 307 7.62 1.37 -9.52
CA SER A 307 8.78 0.79 -10.22
C SER A 307 8.78 1.09 -11.72
N LYS A 308 7.61 1.07 -12.39
CA LYS A 308 7.52 1.42 -13.82
C LYS A 308 7.79 2.90 -14.06
N ASN A 309 7.23 3.77 -13.23
CA ASN A 309 7.39 5.21 -13.35
C ASN A 309 8.82 5.63 -13.05
N HIS A 310 9.45 5.04 -12.03
CA HIS A 310 10.86 5.26 -11.76
C HIS A 310 11.74 4.70 -12.87
N VAL A 311 11.42 3.54 -13.45
CA VAL A 311 12.10 3.06 -14.67
C VAL A 311 11.94 4.07 -15.83
N VAL A 312 10.79 4.74 -15.98
CA VAL A 312 10.59 5.78 -16.99
C VAL A 312 11.34 7.08 -16.67
N SER A 313 11.43 7.53 -15.41
CA SER A 313 12.20 8.73 -15.03
C SER A 313 13.71 8.51 -15.01
N THR A 314 14.18 7.32 -14.62
CA THR A 314 15.60 6.93 -14.70
C THR A 314 16.11 6.76 -16.13
N PHE A 315 15.24 6.56 -17.12
CA PHE A 315 15.62 6.73 -18.53
C PHE A 315 16.00 8.18 -18.90
N GLU A 316 15.59 9.19 -18.10
CA GLU A 316 16.08 10.57 -18.21
C GLU A 316 17.22 10.89 -17.22
N THR A 317 17.28 10.22 -16.06
CA THR A 317 18.38 10.39 -15.07
C THR A 317 18.87 9.08 -14.43
N GLU A 318 20.06 8.66 -14.90
CA GLU A 318 21.07 7.80 -14.26
C GLU A 318 20.85 6.26 -14.17
N LYS A 319 22.01 5.59 -14.31
CA LYS A 319 22.28 4.14 -14.33
C LYS A 319 22.19 3.50 -12.94
N ASP A 320 22.07 2.17 -12.80
CA ASP A 320 22.23 1.12 -13.84
C ASP A 320 20.97 0.22 -13.91
N ILE A 321 20.77 -0.76 -13.03
CA ILE A 321 21.28 -2.15 -13.25
C ILE A 321 20.51 -2.89 -14.37
N LYS A 322 19.53 -2.25 -15.03
CA LYS A 322 18.90 -2.74 -16.27
C LYS A 322 19.92 -2.64 -17.40
N LYS A 323 20.76 -3.66 -17.56
CA LYS A 323 21.76 -3.73 -18.63
C LYS A 323 21.10 -4.04 -19.97
N THR A 324 20.47 -3.01 -20.49
CA THR A 324 19.93 -2.89 -21.84
C THR A 324 21.07 -2.68 -22.82
N SER A 325 21.14 -3.54 -23.84
CA SER A 325 21.98 -3.31 -25.01
C SER A 325 21.09 -3.10 -26.23
N SER A 326 21.41 -2.12 -27.07
CA SER A 326 20.64 -1.81 -28.28
C SER A 326 21.47 -1.94 -29.56
N SER A 327 20.80 -2.28 -30.66
CA SER A 327 21.39 -2.39 -31.99
C SER A 327 20.36 -2.05 -33.06
N PHE A 328 20.79 -1.43 -34.17
CA PHE A 328 19.89 -1.00 -35.23
C PHE A 328 19.73 -2.07 -36.31
N TYR A 329 18.48 -2.36 -36.69
CA TYR A 329 18.15 -3.24 -37.81
C TYR A 329 16.96 -2.72 -38.59
N SER A 330 17.15 -2.46 -39.90
CA SER A 330 16.09 -2.01 -40.81
C SER A 330 15.30 -0.81 -40.24
N ASP A 331 16.02 0.22 -39.80
CA ASP A 331 15.51 1.46 -39.17
C ASP A 331 14.82 1.30 -37.79
N ARG A 332 14.83 0.10 -37.20
CA ARG A 332 14.34 -0.20 -35.85
C ARG A 332 15.50 -0.21 -34.85
N GLU A 333 15.33 0.43 -33.68
CA GLU A 333 16.22 0.21 -32.54
C GLU A 333 15.75 -1.02 -31.77
N ILE A 334 16.52 -2.10 -31.86
CA ILE A 334 16.23 -3.36 -31.18
C ILE A 334 16.94 -3.34 -29.83
N ILE A 335 16.18 -3.51 -28.75
CA ILE A 335 16.67 -3.58 -27.37
C ILE A 335 16.64 -5.03 -26.89
N VAL A 336 17.75 -5.51 -26.32
CA VAL A 336 17.81 -6.76 -25.56
C VAL A 336 18.10 -6.44 -24.10
N THR A 337 17.27 -6.95 -23.21
CA THR A 337 17.42 -6.79 -21.75
C THR A 337 17.53 -8.14 -21.07
N VAL A 338 18.51 -8.30 -20.18
CA VAL A 338 18.70 -9.49 -19.35
C VAL A 338 18.37 -9.15 -17.89
N GLU A 339 17.45 -9.92 -17.28
CA GLU A 339 16.92 -9.71 -15.93
C GLU A 339 17.06 -11.00 -15.10
N LEU A 340 17.39 -10.86 -13.82
CA LEU A 340 17.32 -11.95 -12.83
C LEU A 340 16.01 -11.79 -12.04
N LEU A 341 15.11 -12.75 -12.16
CA LEU A 341 13.80 -12.70 -11.50
C LEU A 341 13.88 -13.26 -10.07
N PRO A 342 13.14 -12.67 -9.10
CA PRO A 342 13.09 -13.18 -7.73
C PRO A 342 12.51 -14.61 -7.69
N SER A 343 13.12 -15.48 -6.90
CA SER A 343 12.73 -16.89 -6.76
C SER A 343 12.01 -17.13 -5.43
N ASN A 344 10.86 -17.81 -5.48
CA ASN A 344 10.00 -18.07 -4.31
C ASN A 344 10.56 -19.21 -3.43
N GLY A 345 11.70 -18.99 -2.78
CA GLY A 345 12.24 -19.88 -1.75
C GLY A 345 12.84 -21.20 -2.24
N SER A 346 13.28 -21.27 -3.50
CA SER A 346 13.99 -22.41 -4.07
C SER A 346 15.40 -22.00 -4.52
N ASN A 347 16.39 -22.90 -4.41
CA ASN A 347 17.80 -22.63 -4.74
C ASN A 347 18.08 -22.37 -6.23
N ASN A 348 17.06 -22.41 -7.10
CA ASN A 348 17.19 -22.01 -8.50
C ASN A 348 17.02 -20.49 -8.67
N LYS A 349 17.75 -19.92 -9.63
CA LYS A 349 17.62 -18.52 -10.03
C LYS A 349 16.99 -18.46 -11.42
N LYS A 350 15.92 -17.67 -11.59
CA LYS A 350 15.24 -17.53 -12.88
C LYS A 350 15.83 -16.39 -13.68
N VAL A 351 16.27 -16.66 -14.90
CA VAL A 351 16.76 -15.65 -15.86
C VAL A 351 15.66 -15.38 -16.87
N LYS A 352 15.48 -14.10 -17.20
CA LYS A 352 14.59 -13.62 -18.26
C LYS A 352 15.40 -12.77 -19.23
N ILE A 353 15.24 -13.00 -20.52
CA ILE A 353 15.80 -12.22 -21.61
C ILE A 353 14.64 -11.77 -22.48
N SER A 354 14.45 -10.47 -22.64
CA SER A 354 13.38 -9.90 -23.48
C SER A 354 13.97 -9.06 -24.61
N THR A 355 13.40 -9.21 -25.80
CA THR A 355 13.72 -8.41 -26.99
C THR A 355 12.55 -7.48 -27.33
N TYR A 356 12.82 -6.18 -27.45
CA TYR A 356 11.83 -5.13 -27.64
C TYR A 356 12.19 -4.20 -28.81
N ASP A 357 11.20 -3.75 -29.56
CA ASP A 357 11.35 -2.73 -30.59
C ASP A 357 11.10 -1.33 -30.01
N ASN A 358 12.17 -0.58 -29.78
CA ASN A 358 12.05 0.77 -29.21
C ASN A 358 11.52 1.80 -30.22
N THR A 359 11.57 1.52 -31.52
CA THR A 359 11.04 2.41 -32.58
C THR A 359 9.52 2.29 -32.66
N ASN A 360 8.99 1.06 -32.76
CA ASN A 360 7.55 0.81 -32.93
C ASN A 360 6.79 0.60 -31.61
N LYS A 361 7.51 0.47 -30.49
CA LYS A 361 6.99 0.27 -29.12
C LYS A 361 6.27 -1.06 -28.90
N GLU A 362 6.76 -2.14 -29.50
CA GLU A 362 6.16 -3.48 -29.45
C GLU A 362 7.18 -4.60 -29.13
N ASP A 363 6.69 -5.73 -28.62
CA ASP A 363 7.50 -6.93 -28.34
C ASP A 363 7.78 -7.72 -29.62
N ILE A 364 9.04 -8.07 -29.86
CA ILE A 364 9.46 -8.71 -31.12
C ILE A 364 9.11 -10.19 -31.12
N GLN A 365 8.40 -10.66 -32.14
CA GLN A 365 7.95 -12.05 -32.20
C GLN A 365 9.01 -12.97 -32.84
N ASN A 366 8.86 -14.29 -32.66
CA ASN A 366 9.66 -15.36 -33.30
C ASN A 366 11.18 -15.15 -33.23
N VAL A 367 11.70 -14.91 -32.02
CA VAL A 367 13.10 -14.60 -31.76
C VAL A 367 13.91 -15.86 -31.50
N THR A 368 14.94 -16.10 -32.33
CA THR A 368 15.98 -17.08 -32.07
C THR A 368 17.17 -16.38 -31.44
N TYR A 369 17.43 -16.65 -30.17
CA TYR A 369 18.62 -16.21 -29.46
C TYR A 369 19.77 -17.18 -29.71
N PHE A 370 20.96 -16.64 -29.92
CA PHE A 370 22.20 -17.36 -29.70
C PHE A 370 22.87 -16.76 -28.47
N LEU A 371 22.85 -17.50 -27.36
CA LEU A 371 23.23 -17.03 -26.04
C LEU A 371 24.53 -17.72 -25.59
N ALA A 372 25.54 -16.92 -25.29
CA ALA A 372 26.72 -17.35 -24.55
C ALA A 372 26.71 -16.77 -23.13
N ILE A 373 26.96 -17.61 -22.13
CA ILE A 373 27.18 -17.19 -20.74
C ILE A 373 28.62 -17.50 -20.38
N SER A 374 29.36 -16.54 -19.83
CA SER A 374 30.75 -16.70 -19.43
C SER A 374 31.04 -16.10 -18.06
N LYS A 375 32.15 -16.53 -17.45
CA LYS A 375 32.67 -15.97 -16.19
C LYS A 375 34.19 -15.99 -16.23
N ASN A 376 34.84 -14.88 -15.89
CA ASN A 376 36.30 -14.75 -15.97
C ASN A 376 36.88 -15.16 -17.34
N ASN A 377 36.15 -14.89 -18.43
CA ASN A 377 36.42 -15.32 -19.80
C ASN A 377 36.34 -16.85 -20.07
N GLU A 378 35.95 -17.67 -19.09
CA GLU A 378 35.58 -19.07 -19.31
C GLU A 378 34.12 -19.16 -19.78
N ASN A 379 33.89 -19.73 -20.95
CA ASN A 379 32.54 -19.94 -21.48
C ASN A 379 31.87 -21.14 -20.77
N LEU A 380 30.69 -20.91 -20.19
CA LEU A 380 29.93 -21.89 -19.42
C LEU A 380 28.77 -22.49 -20.23
N LEU A 381 28.11 -21.65 -21.04
CA LEU A 381 27.00 -22.01 -21.93
C LEU A 381 27.20 -21.32 -23.28
N ARG A 382 26.85 -22.00 -24.38
CA ARG A 382 26.79 -21.40 -25.72
C ARG A 382 25.80 -22.15 -26.60
N GLU A 383 24.52 -21.78 -26.51
CA GLU A 383 23.41 -22.54 -27.10
C GLU A 383 22.42 -21.64 -27.85
N TYR A 384 21.60 -22.27 -28.70
CA TYR A 384 20.48 -21.63 -29.39
C TYR A 384 19.19 -21.80 -28.61
N PHE A 385 18.38 -20.75 -28.55
CA PHE A 385 17.07 -20.75 -27.89
C PHE A 385 16.04 -20.07 -28.79
N PHE A 386 14.80 -20.56 -28.80
CA PHE A 386 13.71 -19.96 -29.57
C PHE A 386 12.52 -19.62 -28.67
N THR A 387 11.94 -18.44 -28.90
CA THR A 387 10.64 -18.04 -28.35
C THR A 387 9.76 -17.40 -29.42
N LYS A 388 8.44 -17.55 -29.25
CA LYS A 388 7.44 -16.90 -30.12
C LYS A 388 7.16 -15.46 -29.73
N ASP A 389 7.23 -15.13 -28.44
CA ASP A 389 6.74 -13.87 -27.86
C ASP A 389 7.82 -12.81 -27.58
N GLY A 390 9.07 -13.08 -28.01
CA GLY A 390 10.22 -12.21 -27.73
C GLY A 390 10.83 -12.36 -26.34
N THR A 391 10.27 -13.18 -25.45
CA THR A 391 10.78 -13.40 -24.10
C THR A 391 11.26 -14.84 -23.89
N LEU A 392 12.56 -14.99 -23.64
CA LEU A 392 13.18 -16.25 -23.21
C LEU A 392 13.27 -16.27 -21.69
N THR A 393 12.67 -17.27 -21.05
CA THR A 393 12.75 -17.49 -19.60
C THR A 393 13.28 -18.88 -19.29
N PHE A 394 14.24 -18.99 -18.37
CA PHE A 394 14.77 -20.29 -17.93
C PHE A 394 15.20 -20.29 -16.46
N ASP A 395 15.13 -21.47 -15.85
CA ASP A 395 15.52 -21.71 -14.47
C ASP A 395 16.97 -22.24 -14.42
N VAL A 396 17.88 -21.48 -13.82
CA VAL A 396 19.24 -21.92 -13.54
C VAL A 396 19.28 -22.65 -12.20
N PHE A 397 19.77 -23.88 -12.20
CA PHE A 397 20.01 -24.69 -11.01
C PHE A 397 21.53 -24.76 -10.76
N PRO A 398 22.09 -23.94 -9.85
CA PRO A 398 23.52 -23.88 -9.62
C PRO A 398 24.03 -25.18 -9.00
N LYS A 399 25.03 -25.79 -9.62
CA LYS A 399 25.71 -27.00 -9.16
C LYS A 399 27.22 -26.83 -9.27
N ASP A 400 27.98 -27.36 -8.32
CA ASP A 400 29.45 -27.44 -8.43
C ASP A 400 29.79 -28.59 -9.40
N SER A 401 29.80 -28.25 -10.69
CA SER A 401 29.96 -29.15 -11.83
C SER A 401 30.90 -28.50 -12.85
N ASN A 402 31.64 -29.31 -13.60
CA ASN A 402 32.47 -28.85 -14.71
C ASN A 402 31.73 -28.82 -16.06
N GLN A 403 30.43 -29.15 -16.06
CA GLN A 403 29.59 -29.19 -17.26
C GLN A 403 28.26 -28.49 -16.98
N VAL A 404 27.77 -27.76 -17.98
CA VAL A 404 26.39 -27.25 -18.05
C VAL A 404 25.54 -28.23 -18.86
N GLN A 405 24.34 -28.52 -18.36
CA GLN A 405 23.33 -29.31 -19.05
C GLN A 405 22.07 -28.46 -19.22
N VAL A 406 21.60 -28.32 -20.46
CA VAL A 406 20.32 -27.69 -20.76
C VAL A 406 19.25 -28.77 -20.91
N LEU A 407 18.17 -28.64 -20.12
CA LEU A 407 16.99 -29.49 -20.16
C LEU A 407 15.85 -28.69 -20.79
N GLY A 408 15.41 -29.12 -21.96
CA GLY A 408 14.34 -28.48 -22.73
C GLY A 408 14.11 -29.24 -24.04
N GLU A 409 13.00 -28.95 -24.71
CA GLU A 409 12.72 -29.49 -26.03
C GLU A 409 13.54 -28.75 -27.10
N GLN A 410 14.19 -29.47 -28.02
CA GLN A 410 14.92 -28.87 -29.15
C GLN A 410 14.08 -28.97 -30.43
N GLN A 411 13.90 -27.84 -31.11
CA GLN A 411 13.24 -27.76 -32.42
C GLN A 411 13.94 -26.72 -33.31
N TYR A 412 13.42 -26.50 -34.52
CA TYR A 412 13.92 -25.54 -35.51
C TYR A 412 15.37 -25.80 -35.98
N ASP A 413 15.86 -24.94 -36.88
CA ASP A 413 17.25 -24.99 -37.33
C ASP A 413 18.22 -24.77 -36.15
N HIS A 414 19.39 -25.39 -36.24
CA HIS A 414 20.42 -25.40 -35.19
C HIS A 414 20.01 -26.04 -33.83
N ASN A 415 18.90 -26.81 -33.79
CA ASN A 415 18.39 -27.48 -32.59
C ASN A 415 18.13 -26.50 -31.42
N ALA A 416 17.57 -25.33 -31.72
CA ALA A 416 17.24 -24.33 -30.71
C ALA A 416 16.32 -24.90 -29.63
N TYR A 417 16.68 -24.68 -28.37
CA TYR A 417 15.81 -25.06 -27.25
C TYR A 417 14.59 -24.13 -27.19
N VAL A 418 13.40 -24.72 -27.12
CA VAL A 418 12.12 -24.00 -27.20
C VAL A 418 11.50 -23.83 -25.81
N VAL A 419 10.97 -22.64 -25.53
CA VAL A 419 10.13 -22.41 -24.36
C VAL A 419 8.76 -23.06 -24.59
N SER A 420 8.39 -24.01 -23.72
CA SER A 420 7.15 -24.79 -23.81
C SER A 420 6.38 -24.73 -22.49
N ASP A 421 5.06 -24.52 -22.56
CA ASP A 421 4.16 -24.47 -21.39
C ASP A 421 4.15 -25.77 -20.57
N VAL A 422 4.60 -26.89 -21.16
CA VAL A 422 4.58 -28.23 -20.55
C VAL A 422 5.89 -28.56 -19.84
N THR A 423 7.01 -27.99 -20.30
CA THR A 423 8.35 -28.22 -19.72
C THR A 423 9.12 -26.90 -19.71
N PRO A 424 9.26 -26.23 -18.54
CA PRO A 424 10.08 -25.03 -18.43
C PRO A 424 11.53 -25.36 -18.74
N LEU A 425 12.23 -24.44 -19.40
CA LEU A 425 13.62 -24.64 -19.75
C LEU A 425 14.50 -24.52 -18.50
N GLN A 426 15.37 -25.51 -18.28
CA GLN A 426 16.25 -25.56 -17.11
C GLN A 426 17.71 -25.66 -17.55
N VAL A 427 18.59 -24.99 -16.80
CA VAL A 427 20.04 -25.00 -17.03
C VAL A 427 20.73 -25.40 -15.75
N GLU A 428 21.28 -26.61 -15.71
CA GLU A 428 21.99 -27.14 -14.54
C GLU A 428 23.51 -27.00 -14.74
N GLY A 429 24.24 -26.48 -13.75
CA GLY A 429 25.72 -26.41 -13.84
C GLY A 429 26.36 -25.25 -13.05
N PRO A 430 27.61 -24.86 -13.37
CA PRO A 430 28.37 -23.84 -12.63
C PRO A 430 27.89 -22.39 -12.80
N ILE A 431 26.79 -22.16 -13.53
CA ILE A 431 26.18 -20.83 -13.67
C ILE A 431 25.56 -20.45 -12.33
N PHE A 432 25.92 -19.26 -11.84
CA PHE A 432 25.59 -18.75 -10.50
C PHE A 432 25.99 -19.63 -9.30
N SER A 433 26.88 -20.63 -9.46
CA SER A 433 27.32 -21.49 -8.34
C SER A 433 28.39 -20.87 -7.46
N LYS A 434 28.98 -19.74 -7.88
CA LYS A 434 30.05 -18.99 -7.18
C LYS A 434 29.82 -17.50 -7.36
N ASP A 435 30.15 -16.72 -6.34
CA ASP A 435 29.99 -15.25 -6.31
C ASP A 435 30.83 -14.54 -7.39
N GLY A 436 30.40 -13.36 -7.83
CA GLY A 436 31.02 -12.51 -8.85
C GLY A 436 30.32 -12.54 -10.21
N THR A 437 30.78 -11.67 -11.11
CA THR A 437 30.15 -11.35 -12.41
C THR A 437 30.07 -12.51 -13.41
N TYR A 438 28.90 -12.66 -14.03
CA TYR A 438 28.61 -13.52 -15.18
C TYR A 438 28.21 -12.66 -16.38
N ALA A 439 28.92 -12.78 -17.49
CA ALA A 439 28.62 -12.07 -18.73
C ALA A 439 27.67 -12.89 -19.62
N PHE A 440 26.75 -12.19 -20.28
CA PHE A 440 25.74 -12.69 -21.20
C PHE A 440 25.98 -12.01 -22.55
N ASP A 441 26.53 -12.75 -23.51
CA ASP A 441 26.74 -12.32 -24.88
C ASP A 441 25.64 -12.92 -25.77
N ILE A 442 24.87 -12.07 -26.43
CA ILE A 442 23.66 -12.44 -27.17
C ILE A 442 23.78 -11.98 -28.63
N GLU A 443 23.36 -12.86 -29.53
CA GLU A 443 23.11 -12.53 -30.94
C GLU A 443 21.68 -12.96 -31.30
N LEU A 444 20.92 -12.10 -31.99
CA LEU A 444 19.58 -12.41 -32.46
C LEU A 444 19.68 -12.97 -33.89
N ARG A 445 19.29 -14.23 -34.04
CA ARG A 445 19.40 -14.99 -35.28
C ARG A 445 18.14 -14.99 -36.12
N THR A 446 16.98 -14.76 -35.52
CA THR A 446 15.74 -14.46 -36.22
C THR A 446 15.00 -13.38 -35.44
N ILE A 447 14.25 -12.54 -36.14
CA ILE A 447 13.23 -11.65 -35.57
C ILE A 447 12.05 -11.60 -36.54
N ASP A 448 10.84 -11.61 -35.99
CA ASP A 448 9.52 -11.63 -36.64
C ASP A 448 9.21 -12.87 -37.51
N ASP A 449 10.16 -13.34 -38.33
CA ASP A 449 10.07 -14.52 -39.18
C ASP A 449 11.16 -15.56 -38.82
N PRO A 450 10.80 -16.75 -38.32
CA PRO A 450 11.77 -17.79 -37.93
C PRO A 450 12.49 -18.43 -39.12
N ALA A 451 12.07 -18.19 -40.37
CA ALA A 451 12.77 -18.65 -41.56
C ALA A 451 13.88 -17.69 -42.04
N ASN A 452 13.91 -16.45 -41.54
CA ASN A 452 14.82 -15.41 -42.01
C ASN A 452 16.01 -15.20 -41.05
N TRP A 453 17.17 -15.75 -41.41
CA TRP A 453 18.36 -15.70 -40.57
C TRP A 453 19.10 -14.35 -40.65
N VAL A 454 19.25 -13.70 -39.50
CA VAL A 454 19.93 -12.42 -39.31
C VAL A 454 21.30 -12.62 -38.64
N PHE A 455 22.33 -11.96 -39.19
CA PHE A 455 23.70 -12.02 -38.69
C PHE A 455 24.27 -10.64 -38.29
N SER A 456 23.54 -9.55 -38.56
CA SER A 456 23.92 -8.20 -38.14
C SER A 456 23.54 -7.87 -36.70
N LEU A 457 22.48 -8.49 -36.17
CA LEU A 457 22.02 -8.34 -34.80
C LEU A 457 22.90 -9.14 -33.82
N SER A 458 24.08 -8.62 -33.53
CA SER A 458 25.08 -9.22 -32.65
C SER A 458 25.69 -8.16 -31.72
N GLY A 459 26.39 -8.60 -30.67
CA GLY A 459 27.06 -7.70 -29.72
C GLY A 459 26.16 -7.16 -28.61
N PHE A 460 24.99 -7.76 -28.40
CA PHE A 460 24.18 -7.51 -27.20
C PHE A 460 24.91 -8.11 -26.00
N HIS A 461 25.35 -7.26 -25.08
CA HIS A 461 26.17 -7.65 -23.93
C HIS A 461 25.56 -7.13 -22.63
N SER A 462 25.40 -8.02 -21.65
CA SER A 462 24.93 -7.70 -20.30
C SER A 462 25.75 -8.50 -19.29
N GLU A 463 25.85 -8.03 -18.05
CA GLU A 463 26.53 -8.80 -16.99
C GLU A 463 25.75 -8.76 -15.67
N ILE A 464 25.53 -9.93 -15.08
CA ILE A 464 24.87 -10.11 -13.78
C ILE A 464 25.95 -10.36 -12.72
N ASN A 465 25.99 -9.52 -11.68
CA ASN A 465 26.79 -9.80 -10.49
C ASN A 465 26.01 -10.69 -9.52
N ILE A 466 26.66 -11.70 -8.95
CA ILE A 466 26.08 -12.57 -7.92
C ILE A 466 26.85 -12.34 -6.62
N GLU A 467 26.19 -11.81 -5.61
CA GLU A 467 26.74 -11.66 -4.27
C GLU A 467 26.10 -12.67 -3.32
N LYS A 468 26.75 -12.91 -2.19
CA LYS A 468 26.37 -13.93 -1.23
C LYS A 468 25.52 -13.33 -0.12
N ASP A 469 24.33 -13.88 0.10
CA ASP A 469 23.56 -13.61 1.31
C ASP A 469 24.39 -13.99 2.55
N THR A 470 24.89 -12.99 3.26
CA THR A 470 25.32 -13.14 4.65
C THR A 470 24.07 -13.21 5.52
N THR A 471 23.50 -14.41 5.62
CA THR A 471 22.48 -14.73 6.64
C THR A 471 23.01 -14.34 8.01
N PHE A 472 22.30 -13.45 8.70
CA PHE A 472 22.50 -13.20 10.13
C PHE A 472 22.32 -14.52 10.88
N GLU A 473 23.39 -15.03 11.50
CA GLU A 473 23.25 -16.08 12.52
C GLU A 473 22.68 -15.43 13.79
N GLU A 474 21.42 -15.74 14.11
CA GLU A 474 20.84 -15.43 15.42
C GLU A 474 21.63 -16.14 16.52
N THR A 475 22.47 -15.38 17.23
CA THR A 475 23.04 -15.83 18.50
C THR A 475 21.97 -15.68 19.59
N LEU A 476 21.15 -16.73 19.73
CA LEU A 476 20.27 -16.90 20.90
C LEU A 476 21.11 -16.89 22.18
N ALA A 477 21.03 -15.80 22.93
CA ALA A 477 21.61 -15.66 24.27
C ALA A 477 20.48 -15.52 25.29
N ASP A 478 20.33 -16.54 26.15
CA ASP A 478 19.36 -16.56 27.25
C ASP A 478 19.47 -15.31 28.13
N SER A 479 18.34 -14.61 28.35
CA SER A 479 18.18 -13.75 29.52
C SER A 479 16.73 -13.75 30.03
N ASN A 480 16.52 -14.48 31.14
CA ASN A 480 15.32 -14.36 31.97
C ASN A 480 15.25 -12.94 32.58
N PRO A 481 14.09 -12.27 32.55
CA PRO A 481 13.74 -11.22 33.49
C PRO A 481 12.81 -11.78 34.57
N SER A 482 13.26 -11.79 35.83
CA SER A 482 12.39 -12.06 36.97
C SER A 482 11.37 -10.94 37.14
N PHE A 483 10.08 -11.31 37.24
CA PHE A 483 8.99 -10.41 37.65
C PHE A 483 9.35 -9.67 38.95
N GLN A 484 9.42 -8.33 38.93
CA GLN A 484 9.48 -7.50 40.13
C GLN A 484 8.35 -6.48 40.13
N THR A 485 7.53 -6.55 41.17
CA THR A 485 6.20 -5.92 41.28
C THR A 485 6.24 -4.41 41.58
N GLU A 486 7.38 -3.74 41.43
CA GLU A 486 7.56 -2.33 41.83
C GLU A 486 7.26 -1.32 40.70
N ASP A 487 7.38 -1.71 39.42
CA ASP A 487 7.20 -0.77 38.30
C ASP A 487 5.71 -0.45 38.00
N LEU A 488 4.80 -1.36 38.35
CA LEU A 488 3.34 -1.19 38.16
C LEU A 488 2.81 0.00 38.98
N LEU A 489 3.27 0.18 40.22
CA LEU A 489 2.88 1.31 41.06
C LEU A 489 3.43 2.64 40.54
N ARG A 490 4.59 2.62 39.87
CA ARG A 490 5.21 3.83 39.31
C ARG A 490 4.50 4.33 38.05
N LYS A 491 3.96 3.42 37.22
CA LYS A 491 3.04 3.76 36.12
C LYS A 491 1.71 4.32 36.63
N ILE A 492 1.08 3.69 37.63
CA ILE A 492 -0.24 4.14 38.15
C ILE A 492 -0.21 5.61 38.62
N PHE A 493 0.88 6.08 39.22
CA PHE A 493 0.99 7.47 39.68
C PHE A 493 1.44 8.49 38.62
N SER A 494 1.77 8.10 37.38
CA SER A 494 2.06 9.08 36.31
C SER A 494 0.80 9.62 35.60
N TYR A 495 -0.35 8.96 35.77
CA TYR A 495 -1.61 9.31 35.07
C TYR A 495 -2.38 10.49 35.66
N TYR A 496 -1.95 11.08 36.79
CA TYR A 496 -2.54 12.31 37.35
C TYR A 496 -1.74 13.55 36.97
N LYS A 497 -1.74 13.90 35.67
CA LYS A 497 -1.30 15.23 35.19
C LYS A 497 -2.51 16.17 35.02
N THR A 498 -2.85 16.89 36.09
CA THR A 498 -3.82 18.00 36.02
C THR A 498 -3.19 19.22 35.33
N PRO A 499 -3.79 19.78 34.26
CA PRO A 499 -3.24 20.95 33.59
C PRO A 499 -3.77 22.26 34.20
N ILE A 500 -3.10 22.78 35.24
CA ILE A 500 -3.36 24.16 35.73
C ILE A 500 -2.03 24.91 35.96
N LEU A 501 -1.98 26.13 35.42
CA LEU A 501 -0.88 27.10 35.48
C LEU A 501 -0.11 27.15 36.81
N LEU A 502 1.21 27.02 36.72
CA LEU A 502 2.15 27.39 37.78
C LEU A 502 3.51 27.79 37.20
N ASN A 503 3.54 28.94 36.51
CA ASN A 503 4.77 29.59 36.06
C ASN A 503 4.76 31.09 36.40
N GLU A 504 4.39 31.38 37.65
CA GLU A 504 4.65 32.61 38.42
C GLU A 504 4.41 32.26 39.91
N ILE A 505 4.88 33.09 40.87
CA ILE A 505 4.81 32.89 42.34
C ILE A 505 5.97 32.08 42.97
N PHE A 506 7.12 31.94 42.31
CA PHE A 506 8.41 31.77 43.02
C PHE A 506 9.51 32.70 42.48
N LYS A 507 9.42 33.95 42.92
CA LYS A 507 10.54 34.89 43.05
C LYS A 507 10.32 35.75 44.29
#